data_AF-A0A1W9PGM8-F1
#
_entry.id   AF-A0A1W9PGM8-F1
#
_cell.length_a   1.000
_cell.length_b   1.000
_cell.length_c   1.000
_cell.angle_alpha   90.00
_cell.angle_beta   90.00
_cell.angle_gamma   90.00
#
_symmetry.space_group_name_H-M   'P 1'
#
loop_
_entity.id
_entity.type
_entity.pdbx_description
1 polymer ?
#
loop_
_entity_poly.entity_id
_entity_poly.type
_entity_poly.pdbx_seq_one_letter_code
_entity_poly.pdbx_strand_id
1 'polypeptide(L)'
;MIQALLLDFDGVVANTMPYHIAAWREVFSPLGIQLDPMDVYLREGSSANNIGRSILQKNNIQLPEKKIQELIDKKRQLYRQRTKAKLQ
;
A
#
# COMPACT_ATOMS: atom_id res chain seq x y z
N MET A 1 23.28 -28.58 -6.42
CA MET A 1 21.97 -28.45 -7.07
C MET A 1 21.05 -27.67 -6.14
N ILE A 2 20.33 -26.68 -6.66
CA ILE A 2 19.28 -25.97 -5.91
C ILE A 2 18.03 -26.86 -5.91
N GLN A 3 17.42 -27.07 -4.73
CA GLN A 3 16.26 -27.95 -4.56
C GLN A 3 14.93 -27.21 -4.47
N ALA A 4 14.93 -25.91 -4.14
CA ALA A 4 13.75 -25.07 -4.13
C ALA A 4 14.13 -23.59 -4.31
N LEU A 5 13.20 -22.81 -4.83
CA LEU A 5 13.28 -21.37 -4.98
C LEU A 5 12.00 -20.74 -4.46
N LEU A 6 12.12 -19.79 -3.53
CA LEU A 6 11.02 -18.99 -3.01
C LEU A 6 11.14 -17.60 -3.62
N LEU A 7 10.11 -17.19 -4.37
CA LEU A 7 10.04 -15.89 -5.02
C LEU A 7 8.98 -15.03 -4.32
N ASP A 8 9.32 -13.78 -4.04
CA ASP A 8 8.32 -12.78 -3.71
C ASP A 8 7.44 -12.48 -4.94
N PHE A 9 6.25 -11.94 -4.73
CA PHE A 9 5.34 -11.62 -5.81
C PHE A 9 5.50 -10.18 -6.29
N ASP A 10 5.36 -9.22 -5.38
CA ASP A 10 5.39 -7.80 -5.70
C ASP A 10 6.81 -7.37 -6.07
N GLY A 11 6.98 -6.74 -7.23
CA GLY A 11 8.28 -6.28 -7.73
C GLY A 11 9.23 -7.39 -8.24
N VAL A 12 8.96 -8.66 -7.94
CA VAL A 12 9.78 -9.82 -8.37
C VAL A 12 9.08 -10.61 -9.49
N VAL A 13 7.90 -11.16 -9.22
CA VAL A 13 7.13 -11.91 -10.24
C VAL A 13 6.28 -10.95 -11.08
N ALA A 14 5.77 -9.86 -10.49
CA ALA A 14 4.95 -8.89 -11.18
C ALA A 14 5.26 -7.45 -10.74
N ASN A 15 5.23 -6.49 -11.68
CA ASN A 15 5.40 -5.07 -11.38
C ASN A 15 4.10 -4.46 -10.81
N THR A 16 3.74 -4.86 -9.59
CA THR A 16 2.51 -4.46 -8.89
C THR A 16 2.67 -3.28 -7.95
N MET A 17 3.91 -2.97 -7.53
CA MET A 17 4.21 -1.87 -6.61
C MET A 17 3.68 -0.50 -7.03
N PRO A 18 3.71 -0.10 -8.33
CA PRO A 18 3.10 1.14 -8.76
C PRO A 18 1.61 1.25 -8.40
N TYR A 19 0.87 0.14 -8.39
CA TYR A 19 -0.54 0.13 -7.98
C TYR A 19 -0.71 0.29 -6.47
N HIS A 20 0.19 -0.26 -5.66
CA HIS A 20 0.19 -0.05 -4.21
C HIS A 20 0.41 1.42 -3.87
N ILE A 21 1.43 2.04 -4.46
CA ILE A 21 1.77 3.46 -4.25
C ILE A 21 0.61 4.34 -4.69
N ALA A 22 0.05 4.08 -5.86
CA ALA A 22 -0.99 4.92 -6.41
C ALA A 22 -2.32 4.77 -5.65
N ALA A 23 -2.62 3.60 -5.07
CA ALA A 23 -3.76 3.43 -4.17
C ALA A 23 -3.55 4.17 -2.84
N TRP A 24 -2.36 4.10 -2.25
CA TRP A 24 -2.05 4.85 -1.03
C TRP A 24 -2.10 6.36 -1.25
N ARG A 25 -1.57 6.86 -2.38
CA ARG A 25 -1.62 8.28 -2.73
C ARG A 25 -3.06 8.79 -2.78
N GLU A 26 -3.98 8.02 -3.36
CA GLU A 26 -5.40 8.39 -3.43
C GLU A 26 -6.08 8.38 -2.06
N VAL A 27 -5.75 7.42 -1.19
CA VAL A 27 -6.29 7.36 0.17
C VAL A 27 -5.81 8.53 1.04
N PHE A 28 -4.56 8.95 0.85
CA PHE A 28 -3.91 9.98 1.67
C PHE A 28 -4.04 11.40 1.12
N SER A 29 -4.29 11.57 -0.18
CA SER A 29 -4.46 12.89 -0.81
C SER A 29 -5.55 13.76 -0.14
N PRO A 30 -6.73 13.24 0.26
CA PRO A 30 -7.74 14.03 0.96
C PRO A 30 -7.32 14.50 2.35
N LEU A 31 -6.30 13.90 2.95
CA LEU A 31 -5.73 14.29 4.24
C LEU A 31 -4.58 15.31 4.09
N GLY A 32 -4.29 15.76 2.86
CA GLY A 32 -3.18 16.68 2.57
C GLY A 32 -1.79 16.03 2.65
N ILE A 33 -1.73 14.70 2.77
CA ILE A 33 -0.46 13.97 2.89
C ILE A 33 0.12 13.74 1.50
N GLN A 34 1.31 14.27 1.26
CA GLN A 34 2.12 13.92 0.09
C GLN A 34 2.87 12.62 0.37
N LEU A 35 2.40 11.54 -0.23
CA LEU A 35 3.04 10.23 -0.11
C LEU A 35 4.34 10.19 -0.92
N ASP A 36 5.46 10.01 -0.22
CA ASP A 36 6.72 9.56 -0.81
C ASP A 36 6.62 8.06 -1.13
N PRO A 37 6.77 7.63 -2.40
CA PRO A 37 6.81 6.21 -2.75
C PRO A 37 7.77 5.40 -1.88
N MET A 38 8.89 5.99 -1.44
CA MET A 38 9.89 5.33 -0.61
C MET A 38 9.32 4.88 0.74
N ASP A 39 8.30 5.58 1.29
CA ASP A 39 7.63 5.16 2.52
C ASP A 39 6.90 3.82 2.38
N VAL A 40 6.45 3.51 1.16
CA VAL A 40 5.80 2.24 0.83
C VAL A 40 6.84 1.17 0.53
N TYR A 41 7.88 1.49 -0.26
CA TYR A 41 8.97 0.54 -0.59
C TYR A 41 9.72 0.05 0.65
N LEU A 42 10.08 0.93 1.59
CA LEU A 42 10.75 0.55 2.85
C LEU A 42 9.93 -0.40 3.73
N ARG A 43 8.62 -0.51 3.46
CA ARG A 43 7.68 -1.33 4.22
C ARG A 43 6.99 -2.34 3.31
N GLU A 44 7.55 -2.61 2.14
CA GLU A 44 7.10 -3.68 1.26
C GLU A 44 7.12 -5.02 2.02
N GLY A 45 6.14 -5.89 1.73
CA GLY A 45 5.91 -7.11 2.51
C GLY A 45 5.25 -6.91 3.89
N SER A 46 5.10 -5.67 4.39
CA SER A 46 4.36 -5.40 5.63
C SER A 46 2.84 -5.34 5.41
N SER A 47 2.09 -5.52 6.51
CA SER A 47 0.62 -5.38 6.46
C SER A 47 0.21 -3.95 6.06
N ALA A 48 -0.91 -3.83 5.34
CA ALA A 48 -1.47 -2.53 4.98
C ALA A 48 -1.77 -1.65 6.20
N ASN A 49 -2.11 -2.27 7.35
CA ASN A 49 -2.33 -1.55 8.61
C ASN A 49 -1.04 -0.88 9.10
N ASN A 50 0.09 -1.61 9.08
CA ASN A 50 1.37 -1.08 9.53
C ASN A 50 1.86 0.06 8.63
N ILE A 51 1.75 -0.10 7.31
CA ILE A 51 2.10 0.95 6.34
C ILE A 51 1.23 2.19 6.58
N GLY A 52 -0.08 2.02 6.65
CA GLY A 52 -1.03 3.11 6.83
C GLY A 52 -0.79 3.88 8.14
N ARG A 53 -0.63 3.17 9.26
CA ARG A 53 -0.34 3.79 10.56
C ARG A 53 1.01 4.51 10.58
N SER A 54 2.05 3.93 9.97
CA SER A 54 3.37 4.54 9.95
C SER A 54 3.37 5.85 9.15
N ILE A 55 2.64 5.92 8.04
CA ILE A 55 2.48 7.15 7.25
C ILE A 55 1.70 8.21 8.03
N LEU A 56 0.60 7.84 8.69
CA LEU A 56 -0.15 8.76 9.55
C LEU A 56 0.71 9.33 10.69
N GLN A 57 1.49 8.46 11.35
CA GLN A 57 2.40 8.85 12.42
C GLN A 57 3.51 9.79 11.91
N LYS A 58 4.12 9.50 10.75
CA LYS A 58 5.13 10.37 10.13
C LYS A 58 4.59 11.78 9.85
N ASN A 59 3.30 11.89 9.53
CA ASN A 59 2.63 13.16 9.26
C ASN A 59 1.97 13.79 10.49
N ASN A 60 2.19 13.24 11.70
CA ASN A 60 1.58 13.70 12.96
C ASN A 60 0.04 13.77 12.93
N ILE A 61 -0.60 12.93 12.11
CA ILE A 61 -2.06 12.87 11.99
C ILE A 61 -2.59 11.78 12.91
N GLN A 62 -3.39 12.18 13.89
CA GLN A 62 -4.12 11.26 14.75
C GLN A 62 -5.56 11.13 14.25
N LEU A 63 -5.97 9.90 13.96
CA LEU A 63 -7.34 9.58 13.55
C LEU A 63 -7.92 8.53 14.49
N PRO A 64 -9.24 8.55 14.72
CA PRO A 64 -9.92 7.44 15.39
C PRO A 64 -9.68 6.12 14.65
N GLU A 65 -9.56 5.03 15.40
CA GLU A 65 -9.28 3.69 14.84
C GLU A 65 -10.27 3.31 13.73
N LYS A 66 -11.55 3.69 13.88
CA LYS A 66 -12.58 3.48 12.86
C LYS A 66 -12.22 4.14 11.52
N LYS A 67 -11.72 5.38 11.53
CA LYS A 67 -11.30 6.08 10.31
C LYS A 67 -10.03 5.45 9.72
N ILE A 68 -9.10 4.99 10.56
CA ILE A 68 -7.90 4.29 10.08
C ILE A 68 -8.31 3.02 9.32
N GLN A 69 -9.24 2.24 9.89
CA GLN A 69 -9.76 1.04 9.25
C GLN A 69 -10.49 1.35 7.93
N GLU A 70 -11.32 2.40 7.89
CA GLU A 70 -11.97 2.87 6.65
C GLU A 70 -10.95 3.24 5.56
N LEU A 71 -9.83 3.90 5.91
CA LEU A 71 -8.76 4.24 4.96
C LEU A 71 -8.08 2.98 4.41
N ILE A 72 -7.79 2.00 5.28
CA ILE A 72 -7.17 0.72 4.88
C ILE A 72 -8.09 -0.06 3.94
N ASP A 73 -9.39 -0.12 4.25
CA ASP A 73 -10.35 -0.85 3.42
C ASP A 73 -10.56 -0.15 2.08
N LYS A 74 -10.61 1.19 2.06
CA LYS A 74 -10.59 1.99 0.82
C LYS A 74 -9.34 1.69 -0.01
N LYS A 75 -8.15 1.63 0.61
CA LYS A 75 -6.89 1.24 -0.09
C LYS A 75 -7.03 -0.12 -0.75
N ARG A 76 -7.53 -1.12 -0.02
CA ARG A 76 -7.71 -2.50 -0.53
C ARG A 76 -8.69 -2.55 -1.70
N GLN A 77 -9.77 -1.76 -1.65
CA GLN A 77 -10.73 -1.65 -2.74
C GLN A 77 -10.09 -1.03 -3.98
N LEU A 78 -9.41 0.11 -3.83
CA LEU A 78 -8.74 0.80 -4.93
C LEU A 78 -7.67 -0.07 -5.59
N TYR A 79 -6.88 -0.78 -4.79
CA TYR A 79 -5.90 -1.74 -5.30
C TYR A 79 -6.58 -2.83 -6.16
N ARG A 80 -7.64 -3.46 -5.64
CA ARG A 80 -8.38 -4.51 -6.35
C ARG A 80 -9.03 -4.03 -7.64
N GLN A 81 -9.59 -2.81 -7.65
CA GLN A 81 -10.17 -2.22 -8.85
C GLN A 81 -9.10 -2.01 -9.94
N ARG A 82 -7.92 -1.51 -9.54
CA ARG A 82 -6.82 -1.21 -10.47
C ARG A 82 -6.12 -2.44 -11.00
N THR A 83 -5.99 -3.50 -10.19
CA THR A 83 -5.39 -4.76 -10.65
C THR A 83 -6.35 -5.58 -11.52
N LYS A 84 -7.66 -5.61 -11.19
CA LYS A 84 -8.66 -6.25 -12.08
C LYS A 84 -8.76 -5.57 -13.45
N ALA A 85 -8.61 -4.26 -13.51
CA ALA A 85 -8.69 -3.51 -14.76
C ALA A 85 -7.51 -3.79 -15.74
N LYS A 86 -6.45 -4.47 -15.29
CA LYS A 86 -5.23 -4.69 -16.07
C LYS A 86 -4.82 -6.15 -16.24
N LEU A 87 -5.54 -7.08 -15.60
CA LEU A 87 -5.47 -8.49 -15.89
C LEU A 87 -6.57 -8.81 -16.91
N GLN A 88 -6.35 -8.41 -18.16
CA GLN A 88 -7.09 -8.86 -19.35
C GLN A 88 -6.10 -9.44 -20.34
#